data_AF-A0A2C5XFB5-F1
#
_entry.id   AF-A0A2C5XFB5-F1
#
_cell.length_a   1.000
_cell.length_b   1.000
_cell.length_c   1.000
_cell.angle_alpha   90.00
_cell.angle_beta   90.00
_cell.angle_gamma   90.00
#
_symmetry.space_group_name_H-M   'P 1'
#
loop_
_entity.id
_entity.type
_entity.pdbx_description
1 polymer ?
#
loop_
_entity_poly.entity_id
_entity_poly.type
_entity_poly.pdbx_seq_one_letter_code
_entity_poly.pdbx_strand_id
1 'polypeptide(L)'
;MPIGTLRERSFERWKILWGIGGPLPGVGWRDRVKAWAWAKEVGWGRALAAYVTDMDELVVVAVERRGESLADWKIKEVASFHAAGPHEKVDVNDPDYVPSASPFGLRWSPWAQTADGTTVTLGYVATNYIGFRRLIISSWADGEDPIIETDEADSEGLCLHLGTDSFFEWENTVFQDGELLACRGIIATPLHAKPFQISLTGKTGASMPIHRVADCGTTYPDQGGQENACQNPITGMFAPFSLPKPVFLQSLAY
;
A
#
# COMPACT_ATOMS: atom_id res chain seq x y z
N MET A 1 -11.33 -20.49 -49.40
CA MET A 1 -11.19 -20.60 -47.94
C MET A 1 -10.05 -19.70 -47.50
N PRO A 2 -10.30 -18.58 -46.81
CA PRO A 2 -9.25 -17.81 -46.15
C PRO A 2 -9.12 -18.24 -44.68
N ILE A 3 -7.87 -18.17 -44.24
CA ILE A 3 -7.30 -18.58 -42.96
C ILE A 3 -7.85 -17.74 -41.80
N GLY A 4 -8.05 -18.40 -40.65
CA GLY A 4 -8.71 -17.88 -39.47
C GLY A 4 -8.24 -16.50 -39.02
N THR A 5 -9.22 -15.62 -38.80
CA THR A 5 -9.07 -14.33 -38.13
C THR A 5 -8.50 -14.54 -36.74
N LEU A 6 -7.33 -13.94 -36.46
CA LEU A 6 -6.76 -13.89 -35.13
C LEU A 6 -7.72 -13.09 -34.22
N ARG A 7 -8.30 -13.85 -33.29
CA ARG A 7 -9.16 -13.48 -32.15
C ARG A 7 -8.94 -12.04 -31.67
N GLU A 8 -9.91 -11.16 -31.92
CA GLU A 8 -10.02 -9.87 -31.27
C GLU A 8 -10.12 -10.10 -29.75
N ARG A 9 -9.09 -9.71 -29.00
CA ARG A 9 -9.12 -9.71 -27.53
C ARG A 9 -9.85 -8.44 -27.08
N SER A 10 -11.18 -8.44 -27.25
CA SER A 10 -12.06 -7.39 -26.75
C SER A 10 -12.31 -7.61 -25.25
N PHE A 11 -12.08 -6.56 -24.47
CA PHE A 11 -12.41 -6.50 -23.03
C PHE A 11 -13.88 -6.14 -22.78
N GLU A 12 -14.74 -6.06 -23.81
CA GLU A 12 -16.17 -5.76 -23.65
C GLU A 12 -16.91 -6.74 -22.73
N ARG A 13 -16.37 -7.95 -22.53
CA ARG A 13 -16.93 -8.96 -21.61
C ARG A 13 -16.42 -8.84 -20.16
N TRP A 14 -15.45 -7.97 -19.89
CA TRP A 14 -14.95 -7.67 -18.53
C TRP A 14 -15.79 -6.61 -17.79
N LYS A 15 -16.95 -6.24 -18.33
CA LYS A 15 -17.96 -5.37 -17.67
C LYS A 15 -18.46 -5.90 -16.32
N ILE A 16 -18.12 -7.14 -15.93
CA ILE A 16 -18.78 -7.87 -14.83
C ILE A 16 -17.93 -7.96 -13.55
N LEU A 17 -16.67 -7.52 -13.53
CA LEU A 17 -15.85 -7.52 -12.30
C LEU A 17 -15.91 -6.21 -11.50
N TRP A 18 -16.73 -5.25 -11.91
CA TRP A 18 -16.83 -3.93 -11.29
C TRP A 18 -18.21 -3.80 -10.62
N GLY A 19 -18.27 -3.93 -9.30
CA GLY A 19 -19.47 -3.69 -8.50
C GLY A 19 -19.85 -2.20 -8.38
N ILE A 20 -19.30 -1.35 -9.24
CA ILE A 20 -19.49 0.09 -9.26
C ILE A 20 -19.86 0.42 -10.71
N GLY A 21 -21.14 0.65 -10.99
CA GLY A 21 -21.70 0.81 -12.34
C GLY A 21 -21.25 2.04 -13.15
N GLY A 22 -20.04 2.56 -12.90
CA GLY A 22 -19.42 3.64 -13.65
C GLY A 22 -18.57 3.12 -14.83
N PRO A 23 -18.33 3.95 -15.86
CA PRO A 23 -17.34 3.63 -16.88
C PRO A 23 -15.97 3.43 -16.23
N LEU A 24 -15.21 2.46 -16.75
CA LEU A 24 -13.82 2.23 -16.37
C LEU A 24 -13.01 3.55 -16.39
N PRO A 25 -12.04 3.71 -15.48
CA PRO A 25 -10.79 4.37 -15.83
C PRO A 25 -10.26 3.73 -17.12
N GLY A 26 -10.38 4.40 -18.28
CA GLY A 26 -9.91 3.84 -19.55
C GLY A 26 -10.77 4.11 -20.77
N VAL A 27 -12.02 4.57 -20.64
CA VAL A 27 -12.76 5.08 -21.81
C VAL A 27 -12.37 6.54 -22.05
N GLY A 28 -11.13 6.75 -22.50
CA GLY A 28 -10.58 8.08 -22.84
C GLY A 28 -9.37 8.54 -22.01
N TRP A 29 -8.90 7.76 -21.04
CA TRP A 29 -7.65 8.06 -20.31
C TRP A 29 -6.43 7.44 -20.99
N ARG A 30 -5.31 8.17 -21.02
CA ARG A 30 -4.03 7.73 -21.61
C ARG A 30 -3.26 6.77 -20.70
N ASP A 31 -3.58 6.76 -19.41
CA ASP A 31 -2.77 6.12 -18.37
C ASP A 31 -3.26 4.69 -18.06
N ARG A 32 -2.32 3.80 -17.77
CA ARG A 32 -2.58 2.38 -17.50
C ARG A 32 -2.48 2.10 -16.01
N VAL A 33 -3.47 1.42 -15.43
CA VAL A 33 -3.42 1.02 -14.02
C VAL A 33 -2.44 -0.15 -13.84
N LYS A 34 -1.44 0.02 -12.97
CA LYS A 34 -0.44 -1.01 -12.62
C LYS A 34 -0.73 -1.74 -11.32
N ALA A 35 -1.43 -1.11 -10.38
CA ALA A 35 -1.81 -1.71 -9.10
C ALA A 35 -3.15 -1.15 -8.59
N TRP A 36 -3.89 -1.94 -7.81
CA TRP A 36 -5.18 -1.56 -7.23
C TRP A 36 -5.36 -2.18 -5.84
N ALA A 37 -5.94 -1.42 -4.91
CA ALA A 37 -6.25 -1.91 -3.57
C ALA A 37 -7.51 -1.27 -3.00
N TRP A 38 -8.41 -2.10 -2.49
CA TRP A 38 -9.53 -1.66 -1.66
C TRP A 38 -9.07 -1.44 -0.23
N ALA A 39 -9.52 -0.35 0.38
CA ALA A 39 -9.35 -0.13 1.80
C ALA A 39 -10.29 -1.04 2.60
N LYS A 40 -10.08 -1.09 3.92
CA LYS A 40 -11.06 -1.68 4.84
C LYS A 40 -12.39 -0.90 4.75
N GLU A 41 -13.48 -1.54 5.18
CA GLU A 41 -14.80 -0.93 5.17
C GLU A 41 -14.84 0.34 6.05
N VAL A 42 -15.24 1.49 5.47
CA VAL A 42 -15.36 2.78 6.18
C VAL A 42 -16.69 2.87 6.90
N GLY A 43 -17.72 2.40 6.23
CA GLY A 43 -19.05 2.24 6.78
C GLY A 43 -19.99 1.76 5.70
N TRP A 44 -21.26 1.63 6.05
CA TRP A 44 -22.27 1.15 5.13
C TRP A 44 -22.30 1.98 3.83
N GLY A 45 -22.18 1.30 2.68
CA GLY A 45 -22.25 1.94 1.37
C GLY A 45 -21.06 2.84 1.02
N ARG A 46 -20.00 2.89 1.84
CA ARG A 46 -18.84 3.77 1.65
C ARG A 46 -17.53 2.99 1.72
N ALA A 47 -16.70 3.15 0.71
CA ALA A 47 -15.40 2.50 0.62
C ALA A 47 -14.38 3.43 -0.02
N LEU A 48 -13.12 3.29 0.40
CA LEU A 48 -11.98 3.87 -0.31
C LEU A 48 -11.34 2.80 -1.18
N ALA A 49 -10.86 3.21 -2.34
CA ALA A 49 -9.93 2.44 -3.13
C ALA A 49 -8.76 3.30 -3.55
N ALA A 50 -7.63 2.67 -3.84
CA ALA A 50 -6.48 3.32 -4.41
C ALA A 50 -6.02 2.54 -5.64
N TYR A 51 -5.41 3.26 -6.58
CA TYR A 51 -4.71 2.67 -7.71
C TYR A 51 -3.46 3.45 -8.06
N VAL A 52 -2.54 2.80 -8.76
CA VAL A 52 -1.33 3.45 -9.28
C VAL A 52 -1.32 3.33 -10.80
N THR A 53 -0.92 4.39 -11.48
CA THR A 53 -0.77 4.44 -12.95
C THR A 53 0.64 4.04 -13.40
N ASP A 54 0.81 3.85 -14.71
CA ASP A 54 2.11 3.67 -15.38
C ASP A 54 2.98 4.93 -15.39
N MET A 55 2.40 6.08 -15.04
CA MET A 55 3.12 7.34 -14.79
C MET A 55 3.51 7.51 -13.31
N ASP A 56 3.37 6.47 -12.49
CA ASP A 56 3.65 6.47 -11.06
C ASP A 56 2.79 7.45 -10.26
N GLU A 57 1.61 7.79 -10.77
CA GLU A 57 0.63 8.56 -10.02
C GLU A 57 -0.25 7.61 -9.21
N LEU A 58 -0.26 7.81 -7.89
CA LEU A 58 -1.17 7.12 -7.00
C LEU A 58 -2.40 7.99 -6.79
N VAL A 59 -3.56 7.39 -6.99
CA VAL A 59 -4.86 8.06 -6.85
C VAL A 59 -5.70 7.30 -5.83
N VAL A 60 -6.32 8.04 -4.91
CA VAL A 60 -7.31 7.55 -3.96
C VAL A 60 -8.68 8.03 -4.40
N VAL A 61 -9.61 7.07 -4.49
CA VAL A 61 -11.00 7.32 -4.86
C VAL A 61 -11.94 6.93 -3.72
N ALA A 62 -12.90 7.81 -3.47
CA ALA A 62 -14.03 7.54 -2.61
C ALA A 62 -15.18 6.97 -3.44
N VAL A 63 -15.75 5.87 -2.95
CA VAL A 63 -16.86 5.15 -3.56
C VAL A 63 -18.01 5.18 -2.57
N GLU A 64 -19.12 5.80 -2.97
CA GLU A 64 -20.31 5.99 -2.14
C GLU A 64 -21.55 5.49 -2.89
N ARG A 65 -22.40 4.71 -2.23
CA ARG A 65 -23.70 4.29 -2.74
C ARG A 65 -24.72 5.42 -2.54
N ARG A 66 -25.33 5.90 -3.62
CA ARG A 66 -26.32 7.01 -3.57
C ARG A 66 -27.78 6.59 -3.66
N GLY A 67 -28.06 5.32 -3.95
CA GLY A 67 -29.43 4.84 -4.15
C GLY A 67 -29.65 3.39 -3.72
N GLU A 68 -30.91 2.97 -3.73
CA GLU A 68 -31.30 1.58 -3.44
C GLU A 68 -30.97 0.64 -4.59
N SER A 69 -30.78 1.15 -5.82
CA SER A 69 -30.42 0.34 -6.97
C SER A 69 -28.96 -0.15 -6.90
N LEU A 70 -28.66 -1.27 -7.56
CA LEU A 70 -27.31 -1.84 -7.62
C LEU A 70 -26.33 -1.00 -8.48
N ALA A 71 -26.83 0.00 -9.22
CA ALA A 71 -26.05 0.77 -10.18
C ALA A 71 -25.72 2.20 -9.73
N ASP A 72 -26.34 2.70 -8.65
CA ASP A 72 -26.20 4.11 -8.24
C ASP A 72 -25.00 4.32 -7.30
N TRP A 73 -23.82 4.45 -7.91
CA TRP A 73 -22.56 4.72 -7.21
C TRP A 73 -21.98 6.07 -7.61
N LYS A 74 -21.51 6.83 -6.62
CA LYS A 74 -20.67 8.01 -6.79
C LYS A 74 -19.22 7.60 -6.62
N ILE A 75 -18.38 7.92 -7.60
CA ILE A 75 -16.92 7.76 -7.52
C ILE A 75 -16.31 9.15 -7.61
N LYS A 76 -15.42 9.50 -6.69
CA LYS A 76 -14.72 10.77 -6.70
C LYS A 76 -13.25 10.56 -6.34
N GLU A 77 -12.34 11.19 -7.06
CA GLU A 77 -10.95 11.32 -6.62
C GLU A 77 -10.89 12.26 -5.42
N VAL A 78 -10.20 11.82 -4.37
CA VAL A 78 -10.16 12.50 -3.08
C VAL A 78 -8.74 12.79 -2.60
N ALA A 79 -7.74 12.10 -3.16
CA ALA A 79 -6.33 12.42 -2.99
C ALA A 79 -5.52 11.84 -4.15
N SER A 80 -4.39 12.46 -4.46
CA SER A 80 -3.40 11.93 -5.40
C SER A 80 -2.00 12.41 -5.05
N PHE A 81 -0.99 11.60 -5.34
CA PHE A 81 0.42 11.94 -5.17
C PHE A 81 1.33 11.10 -6.08
N HIS A 82 2.55 11.57 -6.27
CA HIS A 82 3.55 10.87 -7.08
C HIS A 82 4.26 9.79 -6.27
N ALA A 83 4.15 8.53 -6.71
CA ALA A 83 4.58 7.31 -6.05
C ALA A 83 5.72 6.61 -6.81
N ALA A 84 6.65 7.38 -7.40
CA ALA A 84 7.81 6.83 -8.13
C ALA A 84 8.95 6.37 -7.20
N GLY A 85 8.90 6.74 -5.91
CA GLY A 85 10.02 6.55 -4.99
C GLY A 85 11.19 7.49 -5.29
N PRO A 86 12.32 7.33 -4.58
CA PRO A 86 13.48 8.22 -4.69
C PRO A 86 14.46 7.81 -5.81
N HIS A 87 14.25 6.67 -6.46
CA HIS A 87 15.20 6.18 -7.45
C HIS A 87 15.05 6.84 -8.82
N GLU A 88 16.17 7.23 -9.41
CA GLU A 88 16.21 7.77 -10.78
C GLU A 88 15.59 6.79 -11.79
N LYS A 89 14.85 7.32 -12.77
CA LYS A 89 14.33 6.49 -13.87
C LYS A 89 15.50 6.00 -14.73
N VAL A 90 15.57 4.68 -14.91
CA VAL A 90 16.59 4.00 -15.71
C VAL A 90 16.03 3.71 -17.11
N ASP A 91 16.89 3.74 -18.14
CA ASP A 91 16.52 3.38 -19.51
C ASP A 91 16.09 1.91 -19.57
N VAL A 92 15.03 1.59 -20.32
CA VAL A 92 14.53 0.21 -20.46
C VAL A 92 15.52 -0.74 -21.16
N ASN A 93 16.53 -0.19 -21.84
CA ASN A 93 17.60 -0.94 -22.49
C ASN A 93 18.84 -1.06 -21.60
N ASP A 94 18.83 -0.47 -20.40
CA ASP A 94 19.89 -0.68 -19.42
C ASP A 94 19.90 -2.16 -18.99
N PRO A 95 21.06 -2.82 -18.93
CA PRO A 95 21.15 -4.21 -18.49
C PRO A 95 20.65 -4.44 -17.06
N ASP A 96 20.70 -3.42 -16.20
CA ASP A 96 20.23 -3.48 -14.82
C ASP A 96 18.77 -3.01 -14.66
N TYR A 97 18.07 -2.74 -15.77
CA TYR A 97 16.65 -2.37 -15.73
C TYR A 97 15.79 -3.53 -15.26
N VAL A 98 15.10 -3.33 -14.14
CA VAL A 98 14.09 -4.25 -13.60
C VAL A 98 12.74 -3.54 -13.57
N PRO A 99 11.69 -4.07 -14.24
CA PRO A 99 10.36 -3.49 -14.14
C PRO A 99 9.82 -3.57 -12.71
N SER A 100 9.24 -2.48 -12.22
CA SER A 100 8.79 -2.35 -10.83
C SER A 100 7.27 -2.36 -10.65
N ALA A 101 6.54 -2.77 -11.68
CA ALA A 101 5.09 -2.85 -11.66
C ALA A 101 4.62 -4.24 -11.17
N SER A 102 3.94 -4.26 -10.02
CA SER A 102 3.25 -5.43 -9.50
C SER A 102 1.80 -5.07 -9.16
N PRO A 103 0.79 -5.86 -9.59
CA PRO A 103 -0.61 -5.61 -9.21
C PRO A 103 -0.84 -5.76 -7.70
N PHE A 104 0.08 -6.42 -7.00
CA PHE A 104 0.07 -6.60 -5.55
C PHE A 104 0.93 -5.55 -4.82
N GLY A 105 1.55 -4.64 -5.55
CA GLY A 105 2.43 -3.59 -5.01
C GLY A 105 1.69 -2.41 -4.39
N LEU A 106 0.41 -2.55 -4.02
CA LEU A 106 -0.38 -1.50 -3.37
C LEU A 106 -1.23 -2.14 -2.27
N ARG A 107 -1.12 -1.62 -1.03
CA ARG A 107 -1.90 -2.11 0.12
C ARG A 107 -2.17 -1.02 1.14
N TRP A 108 -3.38 -1.05 1.70
CA TRP A 108 -3.77 -0.25 2.84
C TRP A 108 -3.36 -0.93 4.14
N SER A 109 -2.77 -0.16 5.07
CA SER A 109 -2.53 -0.64 6.42
C SER A 109 -3.86 -0.84 7.18
N PRO A 110 -3.82 -1.55 8.31
CA PRO A 110 -4.85 -1.43 9.32
C PRO A 110 -5.10 0.03 9.72
N TRP A 111 -6.32 0.30 10.17
CA TRP A 111 -6.74 1.64 10.56
C TRP A 111 -6.51 1.88 12.03
N ALA A 112 -5.98 3.06 12.33
CA ALA A 112 -5.82 3.55 13.69
C ALA A 112 -6.77 4.73 13.93
N GLN A 113 -7.52 4.68 15.02
CA GLN A 113 -8.29 5.83 15.47
C GLN A 113 -7.38 6.76 16.28
N THR A 114 -7.39 8.05 15.93
CA THR A 114 -6.61 9.10 16.58
C THR A 114 -7.52 10.29 16.91
N ALA A 115 -6.98 11.31 17.58
CA ALA A 115 -7.74 12.52 17.89
C ALA A 115 -8.15 13.30 16.63
N ASP A 116 -7.32 13.24 15.58
CA ASP A 116 -7.51 14.00 14.33
C ASP A 116 -8.37 13.24 13.30
N GLY A 117 -8.74 12.00 13.62
CA GLY A 117 -9.55 11.12 12.77
C GLY A 117 -8.97 9.72 12.63
N THR A 118 -9.31 9.06 11.52
CA THR A 118 -8.79 7.72 11.21
C THR A 118 -7.48 7.85 10.42
N THR A 119 -6.38 7.42 11.02
CA THR A 119 -5.08 7.35 10.38
C THR A 119 -4.89 6.01 9.69
N VAL A 120 -4.42 6.05 8.45
CA VAL A 120 -4.08 4.88 7.64
C VAL A 120 -2.83 5.16 6.83
N THR A 121 -2.04 4.14 6.54
CA THR A 121 -0.89 4.25 5.66
C THR A 121 -1.11 3.44 4.40
N LEU A 122 -0.86 4.08 3.26
CA LEU A 122 -0.86 3.43 1.96
C LEU A 122 0.57 3.07 1.61
N GLY A 123 0.85 1.76 1.60
CA GLY A 123 2.12 1.24 1.11
C GLY A 123 2.06 1.05 -0.39
N TYR A 124 3.14 1.39 -1.09
CA TYR A 124 3.28 1.16 -2.52
C TYR A 124 4.68 0.66 -2.89
N VAL A 125 4.76 -0.15 -3.95
CA VAL A 125 6.01 -0.62 -4.54
C VAL A 125 6.38 0.26 -5.73
N ALA A 126 7.62 0.73 -5.72
CA ALA A 126 8.28 1.42 -6.81
C ALA A 126 9.62 0.72 -7.13
N THR A 127 10.41 1.29 -8.03
CA THR A 127 11.68 0.69 -8.46
C THR A 127 12.63 0.54 -7.27
N ASN A 128 12.89 -0.70 -6.85
CA ASN A 128 13.72 -1.02 -5.69
C ASN A 128 13.38 -0.24 -4.41
N TYR A 129 12.11 0.15 -4.25
CA TYR A 129 11.67 0.99 -3.14
C TYR A 129 10.25 0.62 -2.71
N ILE A 130 10.01 0.59 -1.41
CA ILE A 130 8.66 0.54 -0.84
C ILE A 130 8.44 1.82 -0.06
N GLY A 131 7.45 2.60 -0.49
CA GLY A 131 7.05 3.84 0.16
C GLY A 131 5.83 3.65 1.03
N PHE A 132 5.81 4.29 2.19
CA PHE A 132 4.68 4.26 3.11
C PHE A 132 4.15 5.68 3.32
N ARG A 133 3.06 6.00 2.61
CA ARG A 133 2.44 7.33 2.67
C ARG A 133 1.28 7.34 3.65
N ARG A 134 1.30 8.23 4.63
CA ARG A 134 0.20 8.36 5.58
C ARG A 134 -0.92 9.23 5.01
N LEU A 135 -2.15 8.79 5.30
CA LEU A 135 -3.39 9.50 5.05
C LEU A 135 -4.19 9.61 6.35
N ILE A 136 -4.84 10.75 6.56
CA ILE A 136 -5.72 11.01 7.68
C ILE A 136 -7.12 11.28 7.12
N ILE A 137 -8.07 10.46 7.53
CA ILE A 137 -9.49 10.62 7.20
C ILE A 137 -10.15 11.31 8.39
N SER A 138 -10.35 12.63 8.29
CA SER A 138 -10.86 13.44 9.40
C SER A 138 -12.38 13.36 9.52
N SER A 139 -13.09 13.36 8.38
CA SER A 139 -14.54 13.16 8.35
C SER A 139 -15.01 12.54 7.04
N TRP A 140 -16.07 11.74 7.14
CA TRP A 140 -16.89 11.34 5.99
C TRP A 140 -18.31 11.15 6.52
N ALA A 141 -19.16 12.16 6.35
CA ALA A 141 -20.60 12.05 6.64
C ALA A 141 -21.34 11.44 5.45
N ASP A 142 -22.57 10.96 5.66
CA ASP A 142 -23.39 10.42 4.58
C ASP A 142 -23.83 11.53 3.62
N GLY A 143 -23.65 11.34 2.32
CA GLY A 143 -23.95 12.33 1.28
C GLY A 143 -22.88 13.40 1.06
N GLU A 144 -21.86 13.47 1.94
CA GLU A 144 -20.74 14.40 1.84
C GLU A 144 -19.50 13.72 1.22
N ASP A 145 -18.58 14.56 0.71
CA ASP A 145 -17.27 14.08 0.27
C ASP A 145 -16.36 13.89 1.48
N PRO A 146 -15.54 12.81 1.52
CA PRO A 146 -14.59 12.64 2.61
C PRO A 146 -13.52 13.72 2.57
N ILE A 147 -13.11 14.17 3.75
CA ILE A 147 -11.94 15.02 3.92
C ILE A 147 -10.75 14.11 4.21
N ILE A 148 -9.83 14.04 3.26
CA ILE A 148 -8.62 13.22 3.34
C ILE A 148 -7.42 14.14 3.23
N GLU A 149 -6.57 14.09 4.24
CA GLU A 149 -5.27 14.74 4.24
C GLU A 149 -4.20 13.69 3.95
N THR A 150 -3.27 14.01 3.07
CA THR A 150 -2.15 13.11 2.71
C THR A 150 -0.85 13.80 3.07
N ASP A 151 0.06 13.06 3.71
CA ASP A 151 1.38 13.57 4.02
C ASP A 151 2.14 13.96 2.73
N GLU A 152 2.92 15.05 2.77
CA GLU A 152 3.69 15.51 1.60
C GLU A 152 4.83 14.55 1.21
N ALA A 153 5.35 13.78 2.17
CA ALA A 153 6.44 12.83 2.01
C ALA A 153 6.07 11.46 2.61
N ASP A 154 6.81 10.42 2.22
CA ASP A 154 6.63 9.11 2.82
C ASP A 154 6.97 9.21 4.31
N SER A 155 6.10 8.66 5.16
CA SER A 155 6.34 8.57 6.59
C SER A 155 7.59 7.74 6.88
N GLU A 156 7.73 6.63 6.14
CA GLU A 156 8.90 5.76 6.10
C GLU A 156 9.05 5.17 4.69
N GLY A 157 10.27 4.78 4.34
CA GLY A 157 10.59 4.22 3.03
C GLY A 157 11.76 3.26 3.12
N LEU A 158 11.71 2.20 2.32
CA LEU A 158 12.72 1.14 2.32
C LEU A 158 13.28 0.93 0.92
N CYS A 159 14.55 1.26 0.71
CA CYS A 159 15.30 0.86 -0.48
C CYS A 159 15.70 -0.61 -0.33
N LEU A 160 15.25 -1.46 -1.25
CA LEU A 160 15.49 -2.90 -1.25
C LEU A 160 15.63 -3.40 -2.69
N HIS A 161 16.38 -4.48 -2.91
CA HIS A 161 16.33 -5.15 -4.20
C HIS A 161 14.94 -5.81 -4.39
N LEU A 162 14.15 -5.28 -5.32
CA LEU A 162 12.80 -5.73 -5.66
C LEU A 162 12.75 -6.17 -7.13
N GLY A 163 12.34 -7.41 -7.36
CA GLY A 163 11.96 -7.90 -8.68
C GLY A 163 10.50 -7.61 -9.03
N THR A 164 10.09 -8.03 -10.23
CA THR A 164 8.74 -7.84 -10.80
C THR A 164 7.63 -8.51 -9.99
N ASP A 165 7.96 -9.57 -9.25
CA ASP A 165 7.06 -10.35 -8.40
C ASP A 165 7.09 -9.90 -6.93
N SER A 166 7.82 -8.85 -6.61
CA SER A 166 7.87 -8.34 -5.24
C SER A 166 6.52 -7.79 -4.80
N PHE A 167 6.17 -8.09 -3.56
CA PHE A 167 4.98 -7.56 -2.91
C PHE A 167 5.23 -7.41 -1.42
N PHE A 168 4.30 -6.80 -0.72
CA PHE A 168 4.31 -6.75 0.72
C PHE A 168 2.88 -6.92 1.23
N GLU A 169 2.76 -7.42 2.45
CA GLU A 169 1.48 -7.58 3.12
C GLU A 169 1.57 -7.05 4.56
N TRP A 170 0.48 -6.46 5.01
CA TRP A 170 0.33 -5.98 6.38
C TRP A 170 -0.16 -7.09 7.30
N GLU A 171 0.28 -7.06 8.54
CA GLU A 171 -0.46 -7.71 9.61
C GLU A 171 -1.78 -6.97 9.81
N ASN A 172 -2.87 -7.71 10.06
CA ASN A 172 -4.20 -7.11 10.26
C ASN A 172 -4.38 -6.61 11.71
N THR A 173 -3.40 -5.90 12.26
CA THR A 173 -3.39 -5.42 13.64
C THR A 173 -2.55 -4.15 13.77
N VAL A 174 -3.07 -3.18 14.54
CA VAL A 174 -2.30 -2.01 14.99
C VAL A 174 -1.68 -2.33 16.34
N PHE A 175 -0.38 -2.09 16.46
CA PHE A 175 0.39 -2.31 17.68
C PHE A 175 0.63 -0.99 18.40
N GLN A 176 0.67 -1.03 19.72
CA GLN A 176 1.14 0.08 20.53
C GLN A 176 2.65 -0.05 20.73
N ASP A 177 3.41 0.97 20.33
CA ASP A 177 4.86 1.08 20.51
C ASP A 177 5.16 2.34 21.35
N GLY A 178 5.12 2.16 22.67
CA GLY A 178 5.13 3.27 23.63
C GLY A 178 3.89 4.16 23.48
N GLU A 179 4.12 5.42 23.15
CA GLU A 179 3.06 6.43 22.90
C GLU A 179 2.61 6.46 21.42
N LEU A 180 3.28 5.69 20.56
CA LEU A 180 2.99 5.65 19.13
C LEU A 180 2.17 4.41 18.77
N LEU A 181 1.46 4.51 17.65
CA LEU A 181 0.81 3.39 17.01
C LEU A 181 1.67 2.94 15.83
N ALA A 182 1.87 1.63 15.70
CA ALA A 182 2.70 1.03 14.67
C ALA A 182 1.94 -0.06 13.92
N CYS A 183 2.32 -0.26 12.66
CA CYS A 183 1.89 -1.38 11.83
C CYS A 183 3.09 -2.23 11.45
N ARG A 184 2.85 -3.53 11.34
CA ARG A 184 3.86 -4.51 10.94
C ARG A 184 3.45 -5.21 9.67
N GLY A 185 4.41 -5.80 9.00
CA GLY A 185 4.13 -6.61 7.83
C GLY A 185 5.35 -7.38 7.35
N ILE A 186 5.18 -8.03 6.21
CA ILE A 186 6.21 -8.80 5.54
C ILE A 186 6.35 -8.28 4.12
N ILE A 187 7.59 -8.01 3.71
CA ILE A 187 7.98 -7.75 2.33
C ILE A 187 8.49 -9.06 1.76
N ALA A 188 7.89 -9.52 0.68
CA ALA A 188 8.39 -10.64 -0.10
C ALA A 188 9.15 -10.10 -1.31
N THR A 189 10.48 -10.27 -1.29
CA THR A 189 11.32 -10.06 -2.48
C THR A 189 11.42 -11.38 -3.25
N PRO A 190 12.01 -11.40 -4.47
CA PRO A 190 12.15 -12.63 -5.24
C PRO A 190 13.00 -13.70 -4.54
N LEU A 191 13.76 -13.32 -3.50
CA LEU A 191 14.73 -14.18 -2.84
C LEU A 191 14.43 -14.39 -1.35
N HIS A 192 13.94 -13.36 -0.65
CA HIS A 192 13.78 -13.39 0.80
C HIS A 192 12.52 -12.67 1.27
N ALA A 193 11.90 -13.19 2.33
CA ALA A 193 10.89 -12.47 3.09
C ALA A 193 11.57 -11.64 4.20
N LYS A 194 11.22 -10.37 4.32
CA LYS A 194 11.76 -9.45 5.34
C LYS A 194 10.61 -8.85 6.15
N PRO A 195 10.63 -8.94 7.49
CA PRO A 195 9.65 -8.23 8.30
C PRO A 195 9.93 -6.73 8.24
N PHE A 196 8.89 -5.93 8.42
CA PHE A 196 9.01 -4.49 8.58
C PHE A 196 8.03 -3.99 9.64
N GLN A 197 8.36 -2.86 10.27
CA GLN A 197 7.48 -2.14 11.18
C GLN A 197 7.56 -0.67 10.80
N ILE A 198 6.42 0.00 10.72
CA ILE A 198 6.33 1.44 10.51
C ILE A 198 5.49 2.10 11.61
N SER A 199 5.76 3.37 11.89
CA SER A 199 4.92 4.18 12.76
C SER A 199 3.75 4.79 11.98
N LEU A 200 2.52 4.63 12.48
CA LEU A 200 1.32 5.30 11.95
C LEU A 200 1.19 6.74 12.47
N THR A 201 1.48 6.97 13.76
CA THR A 201 1.30 8.28 14.42
C THR A 201 2.62 9.03 14.63
N GLY A 202 3.74 8.45 14.19
CA GLY A 202 5.06 9.06 14.25
C GLY A 202 5.14 10.36 13.46
N LYS A 203 6.17 11.16 13.71
CA LYS A 203 6.46 12.31 12.84
C LYS A 203 6.83 11.79 11.45
N THR A 204 6.27 12.41 10.43
CA THR A 204 6.66 12.13 9.05
C THR A 204 8.14 12.47 8.89
N GLY A 205 8.91 11.53 8.34
CA GLY A 205 10.30 11.78 7.99
C GLY A 205 10.44 12.87 6.93
N ALA A 206 11.67 13.36 6.75
CA ALA A 206 11.99 14.15 5.57
C ALA A 206 11.93 13.24 4.32
N SER A 207 11.49 13.81 3.19
CA SER A 207 11.53 13.10 1.91
C SER A 207 12.94 12.60 1.60
N MET A 208 13.06 11.33 1.20
CA MET A 208 14.35 10.74 0.82
C MET A 208 14.89 11.44 -0.44
N PRO A 209 16.17 11.85 -0.47
CA PRO A 209 16.72 12.50 -1.65
C PRO A 209 16.76 11.54 -2.84
N ILE A 210 16.63 12.10 -4.04
CA ILE A 210 16.74 11.34 -5.28
C ILE A 210 18.15 10.76 -5.38
N HIS A 211 18.26 9.48 -5.71
CA HIS A 211 19.54 8.76 -5.85
C HIS A 211 19.39 7.56 -6.78
N ARG A 212 20.52 6.92 -7.14
CA ARG A 212 20.49 5.69 -7.95
C ARG A 212 20.37 4.46 -7.07
N VAL A 213 19.83 3.38 -7.64
CA VAL A 213 19.79 2.06 -6.99
C VAL A 213 21.17 1.53 -6.62
N ALA A 214 22.21 1.96 -7.34
CA ALA A 214 23.60 1.64 -7.04
C ALA A 214 24.12 2.36 -5.78
N ASP A 215 23.63 3.58 -5.52
CA ASP A 215 24.11 4.41 -4.40
C ASP A 215 23.64 3.85 -3.05
N CYS A 216 22.48 3.18 -3.02
CA CYS A 216 21.93 2.52 -1.84
C CYS A 216 22.14 0.99 -1.83
N GLY A 217 22.88 0.45 -2.79
CA GLY A 217 23.25 -0.96 -2.84
C GLY A 217 22.10 -1.92 -3.14
N THR A 218 21.04 -1.45 -3.82
CA THR A 218 19.85 -2.27 -4.13
C THR A 218 19.79 -2.75 -5.56
N THR A 219 20.78 -2.42 -6.41
CA THR A 219 20.84 -2.89 -7.81
C THR A 219 20.77 -4.41 -7.89
N TYR A 220 21.52 -5.09 -7.04
CA TYR A 220 21.56 -6.55 -6.97
C TYR A 220 21.15 -7.04 -5.58
N PRO A 221 20.70 -8.30 -5.49
CA PRO A 221 20.49 -8.91 -4.19
C PRO A 221 21.76 -8.90 -3.35
N ASP A 222 21.59 -8.60 -2.07
CA ASP A 222 22.67 -8.80 -1.10
C ASP A 222 23.08 -10.28 -1.07
N GLN A 223 24.36 -10.55 -1.31
CA GLN A 223 24.91 -11.90 -1.46
C GLN A 223 25.17 -12.63 -0.13
N GLY A 224 24.85 -12.01 1.01
CA GLY A 224 24.68 -12.73 2.28
C GLY A 224 25.72 -12.43 3.34
N GLY A 225 25.29 -11.76 4.40
CA GLY A 225 25.69 -12.09 5.77
C GLY A 225 24.73 -13.13 6.37
N GLN A 226 25.08 -13.70 7.53
CA GLN A 226 24.23 -14.65 8.30
C GLN A 226 22.79 -14.17 8.55
N GLU A 227 22.51 -12.86 8.39
CA GLU A 227 21.17 -12.25 8.51
C GLU A 227 20.25 -12.52 7.30
N ASN A 228 20.80 -12.83 6.11
CA ASN A 228 20.03 -13.19 4.91
C ASN A 228 19.76 -14.70 4.80
N ALA A 229 20.33 -15.53 5.68
CA ALA A 229 19.88 -16.89 5.83
C ALA A 229 18.46 -16.80 6.39
N CYS A 230 17.47 -17.10 5.55
CA CYS A 230 16.05 -17.08 5.85
C CYS A 230 15.76 -17.73 7.22
N GLN A 231 15.87 -16.96 8.30
CA GLN A 231 15.36 -17.34 9.60
C GLN A 231 13.87 -17.18 9.43
N ASN A 232 13.18 -18.32 9.36
CA ASN A 232 11.73 -18.48 9.33
C ASN A 232 11.05 -17.18 9.83
N PRO A 233 10.19 -16.49 9.06
CA PRO A 233 9.69 -15.15 9.43
C PRO A 233 9.02 -15.10 10.82
N ILE A 234 8.60 -16.27 11.33
CA ILE A 234 8.11 -16.48 12.70
C ILE A 234 9.19 -16.22 13.78
N THR A 235 10.47 -16.47 13.50
CA THR A 235 11.58 -16.38 14.46
C THR A 235 11.91 -14.94 14.85
N GLY A 236 11.73 -13.97 13.94
CA GLY A 236 11.85 -12.53 14.24
C GLY A 236 10.67 -11.96 15.04
N MET A 237 9.58 -12.71 15.18
CA MET A 237 8.36 -12.31 15.89
C MET A 237 8.49 -12.43 17.42
N PHE A 238 9.54 -13.10 17.92
CA PHE A 238 9.83 -13.25 19.34
C PHE A 238 10.93 -12.27 19.79
N ALA A 239 10.60 -10.98 19.88
CA ALA A 239 11.32 -10.12 20.82
C ALA A 239 10.93 -10.52 22.26
N PRO A 240 11.84 -10.50 23.24
CA PRO A 240 11.53 -10.91 24.61
C PRO A 240 10.55 -9.90 25.22
N PHE A 241 9.29 -10.31 25.32
CA PHE A 241 8.34 -9.70 26.23
C PHE A 241 8.91 -9.80 27.65
N SER A 242 9.37 -8.68 28.21
CA SER A 242 9.29 -8.49 29.66
C SER A 242 7.81 -8.44 30.02
N LEU A 243 7.24 -9.61 30.33
CA LEU A 243 5.91 -9.74 30.91
C LEU A 243 5.78 -8.73 32.07
N PRO A 244 4.77 -7.83 32.09
CA PRO A 244 4.45 -7.15 33.33
C PRO A 244 4.12 -8.22 34.36
N LYS A 245 4.80 -8.17 35.52
CA LYS A 245 4.55 -9.08 36.64
C LYS A 245 3.04 -9.10 36.93
N PRO A 246 2.43 -10.28 37.16
CA PRO A 246 1.05 -10.34 37.55
C PRO A 246 0.90 -9.58 38.88
N VAL A 247 0.15 -8.48 38.83
CA VAL A 247 -0.40 -7.86 40.04
C VAL A 247 -1.44 -8.84 40.56
N PHE A 248 -1.05 -9.65 41.53
CA PHE A 248 -1.99 -10.43 42.32
C PHE A 248 -2.96 -9.45 42.97
N LEU A 249 -4.21 -9.43 42.49
CA LEU A 249 -5.35 -8.95 43.23
C LEU A 249 -5.47 -9.84 44.47
N GLN A 250 -4.90 -9.39 45.59
CA GLN A 250 -5.29 -9.93 46.88
C GLN A 250 -6.74 -9.52 47.13
N SER A 251 -7.61 -10.52 47.08
CA SER A 251 -8.94 -10.44 47.65
C SER A 251 -8.82 -10.09 49.13
N LEU A 252 -9.34 -8.93 49.52
CA LEU A 252 -9.75 -8.68 50.89
C LEU A 252 -11.27 -8.79 50.92
N ALA A 253 -11.75 -9.93 51.40
CA ALA A 253 -13.09 -10.08 51.95
C ALA A 253 -12.93 -10.49 53.41
N TYR A 254 -13.53 -9.67 54.29
CA TYR A 254 -13.65 -9.73 55.75
C TYR A 254 -12.46 -9.26 56.58
#